data_AF-A0A2E6Y9C3-F1
#
_entry.id   AF-A0A2E6Y9C3-F1
#
_cell.length_a   1.000
_cell.length_b   1.000
_cell.length_c   1.000
_cell.angle_alpha   90.00
_cell.angle_beta   90.00
_cell.angle_gamma   90.00
#
_symmetry.space_group_name_H-M   'P 1'
#
loop_
_entity.id
_entity.type
_entity.pdbx_description
1 polymer ?
#
loop_
_entity_poly.entity_id
_entity_poly.type
_entity_poly.pdbx_seq_one_letter_code
_entity_poly.pdbx_strand_id
1 'polypeptide(L)'
;MTSFTVVRNPWDWHVSWFHYLKEDRGRGQSGMPTEVELFQKFDFSDYLAWLADDNAPTSPSGYIRKQLVDYITDDDGEIAVDVILRQEKLEDDLAAMIGDLNLATEVPRQRANSSERGDYRGYYDDAGAELVARRHRDDIAQFGYTF
;
A
#
# COMPACT_ATOMS: atom_id res chain seq x y z
N MET A 1 -10.66 3.44 -23.63
CA MET A 1 -10.54 4.25 -22.40
C MET A 1 -9.31 3.72 -21.71
N THR A 2 -8.32 4.57 -21.44
CA THR A 2 -7.09 4.13 -20.76
C THR A 2 -7.36 4.00 -19.27
N SER A 3 -7.05 2.84 -18.67
CA SER A 3 -7.05 2.63 -17.23
C SER A 3 -5.63 2.76 -16.67
N PHE A 4 -5.52 3.25 -15.44
CA PHE A 4 -4.22 3.32 -14.76
C PHE A 4 -4.37 3.03 -13.27
N THR A 5 -3.26 2.63 -12.66
CA THR A 5 -3.16 2.38 -11.22
C THR A 5 -1.88 2.97 -10.65
N VAL A 6 -1.84 3.11 -9.32
CA VAL A 6 -0.63 3.48 -8.58
C VAL A 6 -0.26 2.33 -7.66
N VAL A 7 0.93 1.78 -7.84
CA VAL A 7 1.52 0.77 -6.96
C VAL A 7 2.49 1.41 -5.97
N ARG A 8 2.82 0.68 -4.91
CA ARG A 8 3.74 1.13 -3.88
C ARG A 8 4.60 -0.01 -3.39
N ASN A 9 5.82 0.29 -2.95
CA ASN A 9 6.67 -0.61 -2.22
C ASN A 9 5.89 -1.25 -1.05
N PRO A 10 5.78 -2.59 -0.98
CA PRO A 10 4.96 -3.27 0.02
C PRO A 10 5.33 -2.97 1.47
N TRP A 11 6.62 -2.84 1.77
CA TRP A 11 7.11 -2.54 3.12
C TRP A 11 6.73 -1.11 3.53
N ASP A 12 6.92 -0.12 2.65
CA ASP A 12 6.47 1.25 2.93
C ASP A 12 4.93 1.35 2.96
N TRP A 13 4.23 0.52 2.19
CA TRP A 13 2.77 0.45 2.20
C TRP A 13 2.22 0.03 3.56
N HIS A 14 2.78 -1.02 4.18
CA HIS A 14 2.38 -1.49 5.50
C HIS A 14 2.66 -0.47 6.60
N VAL A 15 3.83 0.19 6.59
CA VAL A 15 4.12 1.28 7.54
C VAL A 15 3.12 2.43 7.38
N SER A 16 2.80 2.78 6.12
CA SER A 16 1.81 3.82 5.83
C SER A 16 0.40 3.44 6.32
N TRP A 17 -0.03 2.20 6.12
CA TRP A 17 -1.33 1.71 6.57
C TRP A 17 -1.47 1.72 8.08
N PHE A 18 -0.43 1.26 8.78
CA PHE A 18 -0.40 1.23 10.23
C PHE A 18 -0.61 2.64 10.81
N HIS A 19 0.15 3.63 10.33
CA HIS A 19 -0.01 5.01 10.79
C HIS A 19 -1.34 5.63 10.38
N TYR A 20 -1.78 5.41 9.13
CA TYR A 20 -3.08 5.90 8.65
C TYR A 20 -4.24 5.45 9.55
N LEU A 21 -4.28 4.17 9.93
CA LEU A 21 -5.34 3.64 10.80
C LEU A 21 -5.20 4.09 12.25
N LYS A 22 -3.97 4.37 12.71
CA LYS A 22 -3.75 5.00 14.02
C LYS A 22 -4.24 6.45 14.05
N GLU A 23 -4.13 7.16 12.92
CA GLU A 23 -4.61 8.54 12.78
C GLU A 23 -6.12 8.66 12.57
N ASP A 24 -6.78 7.64 12.01
CA ASP A 24 -8.26 7.63 11.86
C ASP A 24 -8.96 7.83 13.21
N ARG A 25 -8.40 7.27 14.30
CA ARG A 25 -8.91 7.42 15.68
C ARG A 25 -10.43 7.18 15.82
N GLY A 26 -10.99 6.27 15.02
CA GLY A 26 -12.41 5.93 15.08
C GLY A 26 -13.33 6.95 14.39
N ARG A 27 -12.79 7.79 13.50
CA ARG A 27 -13.60 8.68 12.64
C ARG A 27 -14.39 7.88 11.59
N GLY A 28 -14.06 6.60 11.40
CA GLY A 28 -14.80 5.69 10.52
C GLY A 28 -14.55 5.96 9.04
N GLN A 29 -13.50 6.72 8.71
CA GLN A 29 -13.18 7.09 7.33
C GLN A 29 -12.45 5.97 6.59
N SER A 30 -11.79 5.07 7.32
CA SER A 30 -11.04 3.93 6.75
C SER A 30 -11.91 2.74 6.32
N GLY A 31 -13.14 2.63 6.84
CA GLY A 31 -13.97 1.42 6.65
C GLY A 31 -13.41 0.16 7.33
N MET A 32 -12.46 0.31 8.27
CA MET A 32 -11.75 -0.79 8.95
C MET A 32 -11.85 -0.66 10.48
N PRO A 33 -13.05 -0.78 11.06
CA PRO A 33 -13.27 -0.53 12.49
C PRO A 33 -12.46 -1.48 13.40
N THR A 34 -12.30 -2.75 13.01
CA THR A 34 -11.55 -3.73 13.81
C THR A 34 -10.08 -3.37 13.90
N GLU A 35 -9.44 -3.07 12.77
CA GLU A 35 -8.03 -2.67 12.71
C GLU A 35 -7.80 -1.33 13.40
N VAL A 36 -8.70 -0.37 13.25
CA VAL A 36 -8.63 0.90 13.98
C VAL A 36 -8.60 0.65 15.49
N GLU A 37 -9.49 -0.20 16.02
CA GLU A 37 -9.49 -0.51 17.46
C GLU A 37 -8.20 -1.21 17.91
N LEU A 38 -7.76 -2.21 17.17
CA LEU A 38 -6.56 -2.98 17.50
C LEU A 38 -5.31 -2.10 17.43
N PHE A 39 -5.13 -1.34 16.35
CA PHE A 39 -3.86 -0.67 16.07
C PHE A 39 -3.62 0.56 16.96
N GLN A 40 -4.66 1.11 17.61
CA GLN A 40 -4.47 2.09 18.68
C GLN A 40 -3.60 1.55 19.83
N LYS A 41 -3.68 0.23 20.09
CA LYS A 41 -2.99 -0.44 21.18
C LYS A 41 -1.65 -1.05 20.76
N PHE A 42 -1.41 -1.17 19.45
CA PHE A 42 -0.25 -1.83 18.88
C PHE A 42 0.92 -0.87 18.67
N ASP A 43 2.13 -1.36 18.86
CA ASP A 43 3.29 -0.87 18.12
C ASP A 43 3.41 -1.57 16.75
N PHE A 44 4.46 -1.27 16.00
CA PHE A 44 4.60 -1.88 14.67
C PHE A 44 4.94 -3.37 14.73
N SER A 45 5.61 -3.85 15.79
CA SER A 45 5.89 -5.27 15.97
C SER A 45 4.61 -6.05 16.26
N ASP A 46 3.72 -5.51 17.10
CA ASP A 46 2.39 -6.08 17.36
C ASP A 46 1.56 -6.15 16.07
N TYR A 47 1.65 -5.12 15.22
CA TYR A 47 1.03 -5.11 13.89
C TYR A 47 1.55 -6.25 13.00
N LEU A 48 2.86 -6.48 12.97
CA LEU A 48 3.44 -7.57 12.18
C LEU A 48 3.03 -8.95 12.74
N ALA A 49 2.95 -9.10 14.06
CA ALA A 49 2.43 -10.32 14.68
C ALA A 49 0.96 -10.57 14.30
N TRP A 50 0.13 -9.53 14.34
CA TRP A 50 -1.25 -9.60 13.86
C TRP A 50 -1.33 -9.93 12.37
N LEU A 51 -0.47 -9.32 11.54
CA LEU A 51 -0.41 -9.59 10.11
C LEU A 51 0.00 -11.04 9.85
N ALA A 52 0.87 -11.61 10.69
CA ALA A 52 1.32 -12.99 10.59
C ALA A 52 0.22 -14.03 10.85
N ASP A 53 -0.72 -13.73 11.74
CA ASP A 53 -1.80 -14.63 12.14
C ASP A 53 -3.01 -14.56 11.18
N ASP A 54 -3.21 -15.62 10.40
CA ASP A 54 -4.33 -15.73 9.46
C ASP A 54 -5.72 -15.75 10.14
N ASN A 55 -5.77 -16.04 11.44
CA ASN A 55 -7.01 -16.08 12.21
C ASN A 55 -7.25 -14.80 13.03
N ALA A 56 -6.34 -13.83 12.97
CA ALA A 56 -6.49 -12.61 13.75
C ALA A 56 -7.76 -11.85 13.33
N PRO A 57 -8.46 -11.20 14.29
CA PRO A 57 -9.66 -10.43 13.96
C PRO A 57 -9.36 -9.35 12.92
N THR A 58 -10.18 -9.29 11.87
CA THR A 58 -10.04 -8.34 10.75
C THR A 58 -11.42 -7.88 10.30
N SER A 59 -11.49 -6.67 9.75
CA SER A 59 -12.71 -6.16 9.11
C SER A 59 -13.04 -6.99 7.85
N PRO A 60 -14.33 -7.13 7.47
CA PRO A 60 -14.74 -8.00 6.37
C PRO A 60 -14.08 -7.74 5.01
N SER A 61 -13.55 -6.53 4.79
CA SER A 61 -12.88 -6.17 3.53
C SER A 61 -11.54 -6.88 3.34
N GLY A 62 -10.81 -7.15 4.43
CA GLY A 62 -9.49 -7.79 4.40
C GLY A 62 -8.43 -7.05 3.56
N TYR A 63 -8.63 -5.78 3.19
CA TYR A 63 -7.81 -5.10 2.18
C TYR A 63 -6.32 -5.04 2.53
N ILE A 64 -6.00 -4.88 3.82
CA ILE A 64 -4.62 -4.80 4.31
C ILE A 64 -3.84 -6.13 4.19
N ARG A 65 -4.55 -7.24 3.91
CA ARG A 65 -3.97 -8.57 3.70
C ARG A 65 -3.83 -8.95 2.22
N LYS A 66 -4.32 -8.10 1.32
CA LYS A 66 -4.19 -8.29 -0.12
C LYS A 66 -2.87 -7.73 -0.65
N GLN A 67 -2.42 -8.27 -1.76
CA GLN A 67 -1.38 -7.71 -2.60
C GLN A 67 -1.97 -6.73 -3.61
N LEU A 68 -1.16 -5.85 -4.21
CA LEU A 68 -1.62 -4.91 -5.24
C LEU A 68 -2.09 -5.64 -6.50
N VAL A 69 -1.41 -6.73 -6.89
CA VAL A 69 -1.82 -7.57 -8.01
C VAL A 69 -3.24 -8.15 -7.83
N ASP A 70 -3.71 -8.38 -6.61
CA ASP A 70 -5.06 -8.89 -6.33
C ASP A 70 -6.18 -7.93 -6.78
N TYR A 71 -5.84 -6.65 -7.03
CA TYR A 71 -6.80 -5.62 -7.45
C TYR A 71 -6.78 -5.34 -8.95
N ILE A 72 -5.71 -5.75 -9.64
CA ILE A 72 -5.46 -5.35 -11.03
C ILE A 72 -5.25 -6.54 -11.97
N THR A 73 -5.37 -7.76 -11.47
CA THR A 73 -5.29 -8.99 -12.25
C THR A 73 -6.70 -9.44 -12.61
N ASP A 74 -6.94 -9.79 -13.88
CA ASP A 74 -8.21 -10.33 -14.34
C ASP A 74 -8.36 -11.84 -14.05
N ASP A 75 -9.50 -12.41 -14.48
CA ASP A 75 -9.81 -13.82 -14.31
C ASP A 75 -8.88 -14.76 -15.11
N ASP A 76 -8.18 -14.23 -16.12
CA ASP A 76 -7.21 -14.97 -16.94
C ASP A 76 -5.78 -14.92 -16.34
N GLY A 77 -5.58 -14.14 -15.27
CA GLY A 77 -4.29 -14.00 -14.60
C GLY A 77 -3.39 -12.89 -15.19
N GLU A 78 -3.95 -12.02 -16.02
CA GLU A 78 -3.22 -10.94 -16.70
C GLU A 78 -3.47 -9.59 -16.02
N ILE A 79 -2.48 -8.70 -16.11
CA ILE A 79 -2.61 -7.33 -15.57
C ILE A 79 -3.60 -6.55 -16.45
N ALA A 80 -4.76 -6.22 -15.90
CA ALA A 80 -5.89 -5.58 -16.56
C ALA A 80 -5.87 -4.04 -16.42
N VAL A 81 -4.68 -3.44 -16.38
CA VAL A 81 -4.48 -1.98 -16.36
C VAL A 81 -3.47 -1.56 -17.42
N ASP A 82 -3.76 -0.49 -18.16
CA ASP A 82 -2.90 -0.05 -19.26
C ASP A 82 -1.61 0.62 -18.76
N VAL A 83 -1.69 1.35 -17.64
CA VAL A 83 -0.58 2.13 -17.09
C VAL A 83 -0.41 1.87 -15.59
N ILE A 84 0.82 1.55 -15.18
CA ILE A 84 1.20 1.35 -13.77
C ILE A 84 2.17 2.45 -13.36
N LEU A 85 1.75 3.30 -12.42
CA LEU A 85 2.57 4.36 -11.82
C LEU A 85 3.11 3.89 -10.46
N ARG A 86 4.22 4.46 -10.00
CA ARG A 86 4.81 4.15 -8.69
C ARG A 86 4.68 5.31 -7.73
N GLN A 87 4.21 5.03 -6.52
CA GLN A 87 4.10 6.02 -5.45
C GLN A 87 5.44 6.71 -5.15
N GLU A 88 6.56 5.99 -5.29
CA GLU A 88 7.92 6.48 -5.03
C GLU A 88 8.39 7.50 -6.08
N LYS A 89 7.81 7.47 -7.29
CA LYS A 89 8.13 8.34 -8.44
C LYS A 89 6.89 9.02 -9.01
N LEU A 90 5.86 9.19 -8.19
CA LEU A 90 4.52 9.51 -8.65
C LEU A 90 4.46 10.80 -9.47
N GLU A 91 5.24 11.81 -9.10
CA GLU A 91 5.29 13.08 -9.81
C GLU A 91 5.83 12.91 -11.24
N ASP A 92 6.94 12.16 -11.39
CA ASP A 92 7.55 11.89 -12.69
C ASP A 92 6.64 10.99 -13.55
N ASP A 93 6.10 9.93 -12.96
CA ASP A 93 5.23 8.97 -13.65
C ASP A 93 3.92 9.62 -14.11
N LEU A 94 3.32 10.50 -13.29
CA LEU A 94 2.15 11.28 -13.68
C LEU A 94 2.48 12.28 -14.79
N ALA A 95 3.61 12.98 -14.71
CA ALA A 95 4.03 13.93 -15.75
C ALA A 95 4.22 13.23 -17.10
N ALA A 96 4.84 12.05 -17.11
CA ALA A 96 4.99 11.22 -18.30
C ALA A 96 3.61 10.81 -18.87
N MET A 97 2.73 10.27 -18.03
CA MET A 97 1.39 9.84 -18.45
C MET A 97 0.54 11.00 -19.01
N ILE A 98 0.61 12.19 -18.40
CA ILE A 98 -0.08 13.40 -18.88
C ILE A 98 0.42 13.78 -20.29
N GLY A 99 1.73 13.72 -20.51
CA GLY A 99 2.34 13.97 -21.81
C GLY A 99 1.91 12.97 -22.88
N ASP A 100 1.99 11.68 -22.56
CA ASP A 100 1.65 10.58 -23.48
C ASP A 100 0.16 10.60 -23.88
N LEU A 101 -0.72 10.94 -22.94
CA LEU A 101 -2.15 11.03 -23.17
C LEU A 101 -2.62 12.42 -23.65
N ASN A 102 -1.70 13.37 -23.81
CA ASN A 102 -1.97 14.76 -24.19
C ASN A 102 -3.11 15.40 -23.35
N LEU A 103 -3.06 15.20 -22.03
CA LEU A 103 -4.08 15.70 -21.12
C LEU A 103 -3.84 17.18 -20.80
N ALA A 104 -4.90 17.98 -20.82
CA ALA A 104 -4.87 19.38 -20.40
C ALA A 104 -4.96 19.49 -18.86
N THR A 105 -3.96 18.96 -18.15
CA THR A 105 -3.89 18.98 -16.68
C THR A 105 -2.45 19.05 -16.19
N GLU A 106 -2.26 19.33 -14.90
CA GLU A 106 -0.95 19.43 -14.25
C GLU A 106 -0.92 18.64 -12.95
N VAL A 107 0.25 18.12 -12.59
CA VAL A 107 0.46 17.45 -11.30
C VAL A 107 0.50 18.51 -10.17
N PRO A 108 -0.34 18.38 -9.13
CA PRO A 108 -0.27 19.28 -7.98
C PRO A 108 1.12 19.24 -7.33
N ARG A 109 1.70 20.42 -7.07
CA ARG A 109 3.06 20.54 -6.50
C ARG A 109 3.17 20.17 -5.02
N GLN A 110 2.04 20.01 -4.33
CA GLN A 110 2.00 19.73 -2.90
C GLN A 110 1.41 18.34 -2.65
N ARG A 111 2.10 17.54 -1.84
CA ARG A 111 1.56 16.27 -1.35
C ARG A 111 0.47 16.55 -0.33
N ALA A 112 -0.75 16.10 -0.61
CA ALA A 112 -1.89 16.25 0.29
C ALA A 112 -1.73 15.43 1.58
N ASN A 113 -1.19 14.22 1.47
CA ASN A 113 -0.95 13.31 2.59
C ASN A 113 0.56 13.16 2.78
N SER A 114 1.16 14.09 3.52
CA SER A 114 2.52 13.91 4.04
C SER A 114 2.43 13.53 5.51
N SER A 115 2.91 12.33 5.86
CA SER A 115 3.07 11.94 7.25
C SER A 115 4.51 12.23 7.68
N GLU A 116 4.71 12.84 8.83
CA GLU A 116 6.03 12.92 9.46
C GLU A 116 6.41 11.55 10.03
N ARG A 117 7.05 10.70 9.20
CA ARG A 117 7.64 9.44 9.64
C ARG A 117 8.99 9.22 8.98
N GLY A 118 9.89 8.53 9.67
CA GLY A 118 11.21 8.16 9.14
C GLY A 118 11.15 7.11 8.02
N ASP A 119 12.32 6.67 7.56
CA ASP A 119 12.44 5.57 6.58
C ASP A 119 11.70 4.32 7.10
N TYR A 120 10.89 3.70 6.23
CA TYR A 120 10.12 2.51 6.55
C TYR A 120 11.02 1.35 7.00
N ARG A 121 12.27 1.29 6.55
CA ARG A 121 13.21 0.23 6.94
C ARG A 121 13.47 0.19 8.43
N GLY A 122 13.43 1.34 9.11
CA GLY A 122 13.61 1.42 10.55
C GLY A 122 12.48 0.78 11.39
N TYR A 123 11.38 0.37 10.75
CA TYR A 123 10.26 -0.29 11.42
C TYR A 123 10.40 -1.81 11.45
N TYR A 124 11.29 -2.39 10.66
CA TYR A 124 11.39 -3.83 10.48
C TYR A 124 12.65 -4.39 11.11
N ASP A 125 12.51 -5.56 11.73
CA ASP A 125 13.60 -6.53 11.84
C ASP A 125 13.59 -7.46 10.61
N ASP A 126 14.58 -8.35 10.51
CA ASP A 126 14.71 -9.28 9.39
C ASP A 126 13.47 -10.17 9.24
N ALA A 127 12.90 -10.62 10.36
CA ALA A 127 11.72 -11.49 10.36
C ALA A 127 10.47 -10.76 9.84
N GLY A 128 10.29 -9.50 10.22
CA GLY A 128 9.20 -8.64 9.74
C GLY A 128 9.34 -8.29 8.26
N ALA A 129 10.56 -8.00 7.79
CA ALA A 129 10.81 -7.73 6.39
C ALA A 129 10.50 -8.97 5.52
N GLU A 130 10.93 -10.16 5.97
CA GLU A 130 10.64 -11.44 5.30
C GLU A 130 9.15 -11.81 5.35
N LEU A 131 8.44 -11.48 6.43
CA LEU A 131 7.00 -11.66 6.52
C LEU A 131 6.27 -10.91 5.40
N VAL A 132 6.59 -9.64 5.20
CA VAL A 132 6.03 -8.82 4.13
C VAL A 132 6.46 -9.35 2.78
N ALA A 133 7.73 -9.75 2.62
CA ALA A 133 8.23 -10.32 1.36
C ALA A 133 7.44 -11.55 0.93
N ARG A 134 7.12 -12.47 1.86
CA ARG A 134 6.33 -13.66 1.57
C ARG A 134 4.88 -13.34 1.25
N ARG A 135 4.27 -12.38 1.96
CA ARG A 135 2.87 -11.96 1.70
C ARG A 135 2.73 -11.19 0.40
N HIS A 136 3.75 -10.44 0.01
CA HIS A 136 3.80 -9.62 -1.20
C HIS A 136 4.68 -10.20 -2.31
N ARG A 137 4.83 -11.53 -2.35
CA ARG A 137 5.75 -12.19 -3.29
C ARG A 137 5.40 -11.88 -4.75
N ASP A 138 4.12 -11.76 -5.07
CA ASP A 138 3.63 -11.60 -6.43
C ASP A 138 3.79 -10.12 -6.84
N ASP A 139 3.52 -9.18 -5.93
CA ASP A 139 3.86 -7.76 -6.12
C ASP A 139 5.37 -7.55 -6.33
N ILE A 140 6.20 -8.22 -5.52
CA ILE A 140 7.66 -8.12 -5.60
C ILE A 140 8.16 -8.66 -6.94
N ALA A 141 7.67 -9.82 -7.36
CA ALA A 141 8.03 -10.41 -8.64
C ALA A 141 7.55 -9.53 -9.82
N GLN A 142 6.31 -9.05 -9.76
CA GLN A 142 5.69 -8.27 -10.83
C GLN A 142 6.32 -6.88 -10.99
N PHE A 143 6.60 -6.20 -9.89
CA PHE A 143 7.04 -4.80 -9.90
C PHE A 143 8.52 -4.62 -9.55
N GLY A 144 9.27 -5.70 -9.32
CA GLY A 144 10.72 -5.66 -9.07
C GLY A 144 11.09 -4.91 -7.78
N TYR A 145 10.26 -5.01 -6.73
CA TYR A 145 10.55 -4.37 -5.45
C TYR A 145 11.62 -5.12 -4.66
N THR A 146 12.42 -4.37 -3.93
CA THR A 146 13.38 -4.89 -2.95
C THR A 146 13.27 -4.07 -1.66
N PHE A 147 13.61 -4.69 -0.54
CA PHE A 147 13.73 -4.00 0.73
C PHE A 147 14.97 -3.08 0.72
#